data_AF-A0AA47PBZ2-F1
#
_entry.id   AF-A0AA47PBZ2-F1
#
_cell.length_a   1.000
_cell.length_b   1.000
_cell.length_c   1.000
_cell.angle_alpha   90.00
_cell.angle_beta   90.00
_cell.angle_gamma   90.00
#
_symmetry.space_group_name_H-M   'P 1'
#
loop_
_entity.id
_entity.type
_entity.pdbx_description
1 polymer ?
#
loop_
_entity_poly.entity_id
_entity_poly.type
_entity_poly.pdbx_seq_one_letter_code
_entity_poly.pdbx_strand_id
1 'polypeptide(L)'
;MKAAVGKVSSKGGPQDDKSAKHDGNEAANDFCPGYKDVDAFVKYGLGTVLSATKASAALPQTGDDFDFYRSFPRFREFCETQGDRLLHCMSNIMQHHGCRSHIRDNNKLTGLEDKFDLLVDSNDVILEKVGILLDEADGVNRSQKPVMPAGYQAPKIVVSSWNRKGSDPRRSETFRLLQARNITRPQLRFREKVDNSNIPFVPKIFIKPNATKPLPSYFTNKQIRKERPEDLDVPAALADFIHQQRTQEHVEDMFAHPYQHEIDHLTTPERLLSKPEPQMYKPMADTKCSFIDTLEDLVVLNETLCKVSEFAVDLEHHSYRSFLGLTCLMQISTREQDYIIDTLELRSELYLLNEVFTDPDIVKVFHGADSDVEWLQKDLGLYVVNMFDTHQASRALNHARHSLDHLLKQFCSVESDKRFQLADWRIRPLPEEMFEYARADTHYLLYIYDCLRGELLDFNHGQPGLLQSIWNKSKDISLKVNYTHTNLASFDVW
;
A
#
# COMPACT_ATOMS: atom_id res chain seq x y z
N MET A 1 -10.20 -42.19 62.62
CA MET A 1 -9.17 -43.05 63.25
C MET A 1 -9.23 -44.42 62.56
N LYS A 2 -8.18 -44.78 61.80
CA LYS A 2 -7.87 -46.10 61.18
C LYS A 2 -8.85 -46.65 60.11
N ALA A 3 -8.46 -47.32 59.02
CA ALA A 3 -7.19 -47.55 58.31
C ALA A 3 -7.50 -48.39 57.04
N ALA A 4 -6.61 -48.26 56.04
CA ALA A 4 -6.12 -49.28 55.11
C ALA A 4 -7.03 -49.92 54.03
N VAL A 5 -6.75 -49.49 52.79
CA VAL A 5 -6.34 -50.27 51.60
C VAL A 5 -6.34 -51.80 51.70
N GLY A 6 -6.93 -52.45 50.69
CA GLY A 6 -6.34 -53.65 50.06
C GLY A 6 -7.30 -54.69 49.44
N LYS A 7 -7.37 -54.72 48.08
CA LYS A 7 -7.22 -55.89 47.15
C LYS A 7 -8.23 -57.07 47.29
N VAL A 8 -8.90 -57.65 46.27
CA VAL A 8 -8.49 -58.20 44.94
C VAL A 8 -9.73 -58.69 44.13
N SER A 9 -9.70 -58.51 42.79
CA SER A 9 -10.29 -59.33 41.69
C SER A 9 -11.79 -59.63 41.59
N SER A 10 -12.38 -59.34 40.42
CA SER A 10 -12.97 -60.38 39.56
C SER A 10 -13.41 -59.85 38.17
N LYS A 11 -12.96 -60.56 37.14
CA LYS A 11 -13.59 -60.87 35.82
C LYS A 11 -14.87 -60.12 35.40
N GLY A 12 -14.89 -59.72 34.13
CA GLY A 12 -16.12 -59.63 33.33
C GLY A 12 -16.09 -58.59 32.22
N GLY A 13 -15.85 -59.01 30.98
CA GLY A 13 -16.59 -58.45 29.84
C GLY A 13 -17.71 -59.41 29.46
N PRO A 14 -18.59 -59.11 28.49
CA PRO A 14 -18.71 -57.88 27.69
C PRO A 14 -20.16 -57.34 27.63
N GLN A 15 -20.34 -56.31 26.80
CA GLN A 15 -21.56 -55.85 26.10
C GLN A 15 -22.27 -54.57 26.53
N ASP A 16 -22.30 -53.70 25.52
CA ASP A 16 -23.38 -52.82 25.08
C ASP A 16 -23.73 -51.61 25.94
N ASP A 17 -23.18 -50.46 25.54
CA ASP A 17 -24.01 -49.26 25.50
C ASP A 17 -23.77 -48.45 24.23
N LYS A 18 -24.90 -48.04 23.64
CA LYS A 18 -25.01 -47.27 22.41
C LYS A 18 -24.76 -45.81 22.73
N SER A 19 -23.87 -45.15 21.99
CA SER A 19 -23.96 -43.70 21.82
C SER A 19 -23.66 -43.31 20.39
N ALA A 20 -24.64 -42.62 19.82
CA ALA A 20 -24.77 -42.28 18.43
C ALA A 20 -23.68 -41.32 17.93
N LYS A 21 -23.42 -41.46 16.63
CA LYS A 21 -22.61 -40.59 15.78
C LYS A 21 -22.97 -39.11 15.94
N HIS A 22 -21.94 -38.29 16.03
CA HIS A 22 -21.95 -36.96 15.42
C HIS A 22 -20.60 -36.78 14.71
N ASP A 23 -20.61 -37.02 13.39
CA ASP A 23 -19.48 -36.70 12.52
C ASP A 23 -19.36 -35.18 12.43
N GLY A 24 -18.34 -34.63 13.10
CA GLY A 24 -17.86 -33.26 12.91
C GLY A 24 -16.77 -33.27 11.85
N ASN A 25 -17.16 -32.97 10.61
CA ASN A 25 -16.25 -32.78 9.50
C ASN A 25 -15.63 -31.37 9.60
N GLU A 26 -14.58 -31.22 10.40
CA GLU A 26 -13.67 -30.07 10.29
C GLU A 26 -12.84 -30.27 9.02
N ALA A 27 -13.21 -29.57 7.94
CA ALA A 27 -12.41 -29.48 6.74
C ALA A 27 -11.12 -28.70 7.09
N ALA A 28 -10.08 -29.44 7.48
CA ALA A 28 -8.73 -28.93 7.45
C ALA A 28 -8.42 -28.55 6.00
N ASN A 29 -8.05 -27.29 5.76
CA ASN A 29 -7.46 -26.85 4.51
C ASN A 29 -6.28 -27.78 4.18
N ASP A 30 -6.47 -28.72 3.26
CA ASP A 30 -5.44 -29.67 2.86
C ASP A 30 -4.35 -28.90 2.09
N PHE A 31 -3.36 -28.41 2.83
CA PHE A 31 -2.14 -27.77 2.33
C PHE A 31 -1.40 -28.65 1.29
N CYS A 32 -1.72 -29.94 1.21
CA CYS A 32 -1.26 -30.90 0.21
C CYS A 32 -2.40 -31.85 -0.22
N PRO A 33 -3.22 -31.50 -1.24
CA PRO A 33 -4.36 -32.31 -1.64
C PRO A 33 -3.94 -33.73 -2.03
N GLY A 34 -4.58 -34.73 -1.41
CA GLY A 34 -4.27 -36.15 -1.62
C GLY A 34 -3.15 -36.73 -0.74
N TYR A 35 -2.58 -35.93 0.18
CA TYR A 35 -1.57 -36.37 1.14
C TYR A 35 -2.00 -36.03 2.56
N LYS A 36 -1.72 -36.95 3.49
CA LYS A 36 -2.12 -36.81 4.90
C LYS A 36 -1.43 -35.66 5.63
N ASP A 37 -0.19 -35.37 5.24
CA ASP A 37 0.65 -34.32 5.82
C ASP A 37 1.75 -33.90 4.82
N VAL A 38 2.41 -32.78 5.12
CA VAL A 38 3.52 -32.23 4.32
C VAL A 38 4.67 -33.25 4.21
N ASP A 39 4.93 -34.00 5.28
CA ASP A 39 5.98 -35.03 5.29
C ASP A 39 5.71 -36.16 4.30
N ALA A 40 4.45 -36.60 4.16
CA ALA A 40 4.02 -37.60 3.21
C ALA A 40 4.14 -37.08 1.77
N PHE A 41 3.75 -35.83 1.54
CA PHE A 41 3.94 -35.17 0.24
C PHE A 41 5.42 -35.07 -0.13
N VAL A 42 6.27 -34.60 0.80
CA VAL A 42 7.73 -34.47 0.59
C VAL A 42 8.38 -35.83 0.34
N LYS A 43 8.03 -36.87 1.09
CA LYS A 43 8.56 -38.23 0.88
C LYS A 43 8.18 -38.78 -0.49
N TYR A 44 6.93 -38.59 -0.91
CA TYR A 44 6.47 -39.01 -2.23
C TYR A 44 7.17 -38.23 -3.36
N GLY A 45 7.23 -36.91 -3.23
CA GLY A 45 7.90 -36.02 -4.20
C GLY A 45 9.37 -36.38 -4.35
N LEU A 46 10.09 -36.53 -3.24
CA LEU A 46 11.51 -36.91 -3.24
C LEU A 46 11.73 -38.30 -3.86
N GLY A 47 10.85 -39.27 -3.57
CA GLY A 47 10.92 -40.61 -4.17
C GLY A 47 10.72 -40.59 -5.69
N THR A 48 9.81 -39.74 -6.17
CA THR A 48 9.55 -39.54 -7.60
C THR A 48 10.75 -38.88 -8.29
N VAL A 49 11.30 -37.81 -7.71
CA VAL A 49 12.49 -37.13 -8.24
C VAL A 49 13.69 -38.08 -8.27
N LEU A 50 13.93 -38.83 -7.20
CA LEU A 50 15.01 -39.82 -7.15
C LEU A 50 14.89 -40.88 -8.24
N SER A 51 13.67 -41.35 -8.52
CA SER A 51 13.40 -42.32 -9.57
C SER A 51 13.66 -41.75 -10.96
N ALA A 52 13.27 -40.50 -11.19
CA ALA A 52 13.56 -39.77 -12.43
C ALA A 52 15.08 -39.55 -12.61
N THR A 53 15.81 -39.17 -11.55
CA THR A 53 17.27 -39.01 -11.58
C THR A 53 17.97 -40.33 -11.91
N LYS A 54 17.52 -41.45 -11.32
CA LYS A 54 18.05 -42.79 -11.63
C LYS A 54 17.81 -43.17 -13.10
N ALA A 55 16.61 -42.91 -13.62
CA ALA A 55 16.30 -43.16 -15.02
C ALA A 55 17.13 -42.28 -15.97
N SER A 56 17.38 -41.02 -15.61
CA SER A 56 18.26 -40.11 -16.36
C SER A 56 19.71 -40.60 -16.35
N ALA A 57 20.21 -41.11 -15.22
CA ALA A 57 21.56 -41.66 -15.11
C ALA A 57 21.75 -42.99 -15.87
N ALA A 58 20.65 -43.68 -16.20
CA ALA A 58 20.64 -44.88 -17.02
C ALA A 58 20.67 -44.59 -18.54
N LEU A 59 20.55 -43.33 -18.95
CA LEU A 59 20.76 -42.93 -20.34
C LEU A 59 22.24 -43.03 -20.72
N PRO A 60 22.56 -43.24 -22.01
CA PRO A 60 23.94 -43.25 -22.48
C PRO A 60 24.68 -41.97 -22.06
N GLN A 61 25.85 -42.14 -21.44
CA GLN A 61 26.65 -41.01 -20.98
C GLN A 61 27.27 -40.27 -22.17
N THR A 62 27.56 -38.99 -21.99
CA THR A 62 28.21 -38.14 -22.99
C THR A 62 29.52 -38.76 -23.48
N GLY A 63 29.63 -39.02 -24.79
CA GLY A 63 30.75 -39.71 -25.42
C GLY A 63 30.31 -40.60 -26.58
N ASP A 64 31.16 -41.54 -26.97
CA ASP A 64 30.96 -42.39 -28.15
C ASP A 64 29.64 -43.19 -28.12
N ASP A 65 29.21 -43.65 -26.93
CA ASP A 65 27.96 -44.37 -26.76
C ASP A 65 26.75 -43.48 -27.06
N PHE A 66 26.71 -42.26 -26.52
CA PHE A 66 25.61 -41.32 -26.78
C PHE A 66 25.55 -40.91 -28.26
N ASP A 67 26.71 -40.66 -28.88
CA ASP A 67 26.78 -40.31 -30.30
C ASP A 67 26.33 -41.46 -31.21
N PHE A 68 26.66 -42.70 -30.83
CA PHE A 68 26.13 -43.89 -31.48
C PHE A 68 24.60 -43.96 -31.37
N TYR A 69 24.03 -43.80 -30.18
CA TYR A 69 22.57 -43.81 -30.01
C TYR A 69 21.87 -42.62 -30.71
N ARG A 70 22.51 -41.45 -30.78
CA ARG A 70 22.01 -40.26 -31.48
C ARG A 70 21.92 -40.43 -33.01
N SER A 71 22.65 -41.40 -33.56
CA SER A 71 22.52 -41.76 -34.98
C SER A 71 21.13 -42.33 -35.32
N PHE A 72 20.41 -42.88 -34.34
CA PHE A 72 19.06 -43.41 -34.53
C PHE A 72 18.00 -42.29 -34.41
N PRO A 73 17.16 -42.09 -35.45
CA PRO A 73 16.14 -41.02 -35.45
C PRO A 73 15.17 -41.09 -34.27
N ARG A 74 14.72 -42.30 -33.88
CA ARG A 74 13.80 -42.47 -32.74
C ARG A 74 14.38 -42.07 -31.41
N PHE A 75 15.67 -42.31 -31.19
CA PHE A 75 16.33 -41.92 -29.95
C PHE A 75 16.47 -40.40 -29.86
N ARG A 76 16.79 -39.74 -30.99
CA ARG A 76 16.83 -38.28 -31.08
C ARG A 76 15.49 -37.63 -30.77
N GLU A 77 14.42 -38.11 -31.40
CA GLU A 77 13.06 -37.62 -31.18
C GLU A 77 12.62 -37.81 -29.73
N PHE A 78 12.95 -38.95 -29.12
CA PHE A 78 12.70 -39.21 -27.71
C PHE A 78 13.42 -38.19 -26.80
N CYS A 79 14.73 -37.98 -27.01
CA CYS A 79 15.52 -37.04 -26.22
C CYS A 79 15.05 -35.59 -26.37
N GLU A 80 14.69 -35.16 -27.58
CA GLU A 80 14.12 -33.84 -27.84
C GLU A 80 12.79 -33.66 -27.10
N THR A 81 11.88 -34.64 -27.22
CA THR A 81 10.57 -34.60 -26.56
C THR A 81 10.69 -34.57 -25.04
N GLN A 82 11.55 -35.40 -24.44
CA GLN A 82 11.75 -35.39 -22.98
C GLN A 82 12.46 -34.10 -22.52
N GLY A 83 13.42 -33.60 -23.30
CA GLY A 83 14.10 -32.33 -23.04
C GLY A 83 13.13 -31.15 -22.99
N ASP A 84 12.23 -31.05 -23.96
CA ASP A 84 11.21 -29.99 -24.00
C ASP A 84 10.25 -30.06 -22.81
N ARG A 85 9.87 -31.26 -22.38
CA ARG A 85 9.02 -31.45 -21.18
C ARG A 85 9.73 -31.01 -19.91
N LEU A 86 11.01 -31.33 -19.76
CA LEU A 86 11.80 -30.89 -18.60
C LEU A 86 11.97 -29.37 -18.59
N LEU A 87 12.33 -28.77 -19.72
CA LEU A 87 12.44 -27.33 -19.86
C LEU A 87 11.11 -26.60 -19.58
N HIS A 88 9.98 -27.20 -19.98
CA HIS A 88 8.66 -26.68 -19.65
C HIS A 88 8.39 -26.72 -18.13
N CYS A 89 8.71 -27.84 -17.45
CA CYS A 89 8.55 -27.93 -16.00
C CYS A 89 9.43 -26.92 -15.26
N MET A 90 10.70 -26.79 -15.67
CA MET A 90 11.64 -25.82 -15.11
C MET A 90 11.14 -24.39 -15.30
N SER A 91 10.64 -24.06 -16.50
CA SER A 91 10.03 -22.76 -16.79
C SER A 91 8.84 -22.46 -15.88
N ASN A 92 7.96 -23.43 -15.63
CA ASN A 92 6.80 -23.24 -14.76
C ASN A 92 7.21 -22.96 -13.30
N ILE A 93 8.25 -23.66 -12.80
CA ILE A 93 8.80 -23.41 -11.46
C ILE A 93 9.42 -22.00 -11.38
N MET A 94 10.23 -21.62 -12.37
CA MET A 94 10.85 -20.29 -12.43
C MET A 94 9.80 -19.17 -12.48
N GLN A 95 8.74 -19.33 -13.30
CA GLN A 95 7.62 -18.39 -13.37
C GLN A 95 6.87 -18.27 -12.05
N HIS A 96 6.59 -19.40 -11.38
CA HIS A 96 5.92 -19.41 -10.09
C HIS A 96 6.69 -18.60 -9.03
N HIS A 97 8.03 -18.65 -9.08
CA HIS A 97 8.88 -17.87 -8.18
C HIS A 97 9.18 -16.43 -8.66
N GLY A 98 8.60 -15.99 -9.77
CA GLY A 98 8.71 -14.63 -10.29
C GLY A 98 9.98 -14.35 -11.12
N CYS A 99 10.68 -15.39 -11.57
CA CYS A 99 11.88 -15.27 -12.39
C CYS A 99 11.51 -15.17 -13.88
N ARG A 100 12.28 -14.40 -14.67
CA ARG A 100 12.05 -14.25 -16.11
C ARG A 100 12.25 -15.59 -16.84
N SER A 101 11.25 -16.03 -17.60
CA SER A 101 11.24 -17.37 -18.21
C SER A 101 11.44 -17.32 -19.74
N HIS A 102 12.69 -17.37 -20.19
CA HIS A 102 13.02 -17.54 -21.62
C HIS A 102 13.83 -18.82 -21.89
N ILE A 103 13.85 -19.78 -20.95
CA ILE A 103 14.65 -21.01 -21.07
C ILE A 103 14.25 -21.90 -22.26
N ARG A 104 13.01 -21.73 -22.76
CA ARG A 104 12.43 -22.44 -23.91
C ARG A 104 12.78 -21.83 -25.26
N ASP A 105 13.42 -20.66 -25.31
CA ASP A 105 13.84 -20.08 -26.59
C ASP A 105 14.93 -20.95 -27.23
N ASN A 106 14.63 -21.49 -28.41
CA ASN A 106 15.55 -22.26 -29.24
C ASN A 106 16.35 -21.35 -30.20
N ASN A 107 16.41 -20.05 -29.91
CA ASN A 107 17.14 -19.11 -30.73
C ASN A 107 18.65 -19.40 -30.60
N LYS A 108 19.35 -19.64 -31.72
CA LYS A 108 20.78 -19.99 -31.77
C LYS A 108 21.73 -18.94 -31.16
N LEU A 109 21.21 -17.79 -30.75
CA LEU A 109 21.94 -16.67 -30.15
C LEU A 109 22.03 -16.73 -28.61
N THR A 110 21.13 -17.46 -27.93
CA THR A 110 21.25 -17.70 -26.49
C THR A 110 21.94 -19.05 -26.27
N GLY A 111 23.17 -19.02 -25.78
CA GLY A 111 23.98 -20.21 -25.55
C GLY A 111 23.42 -21.12 -24.46
N LEU A 112 23.98 -22.33 -24.33
CA LEU A 112 23.71 -23.21 -23.18
C LEU A 112 24.15 -22.55 -21.86
N GLU A 113 25.20 -21.72 -21.93
CA GLU A 113 25.73 -20.94 -20.81
C GLU A 113 24.71 -19.89 -20.32
N ASP A 114 24.09 -19.11 -21.22
CA ASP A 114 23.06 -18.12 -20.84
C ASP A 114 21.84 -18.76 -20.16
N LYS A 115 21.46 -19.98 -20.59
CA LYS A 115 20.36 -20.75 -19.96
C LYS A 115 20.75 -21.25 -18.57
N PHE A 116 22.02 -21.56 -18.36
CA PHE A 116 22.54 -21.99 -17.07
C PHE A 116 22.63 -20.79 -16.10
N ASP A 117 23.11 -19.64 -16.57
CA ASP A 117 23.17 -18.40 -15.79
C ASP A 117 21.76 -17.97 -15.33
N LEU A 118 20.76 -18.03 -16.20
CA LEU A 118 19.37 -17.74 -15.84
C LEU A 118 18.82 -18.68 -14.74
N LEU A 119 19.26 -19.94 -14.76
CA LEU A 119 18.87 -20.94 -13.76
C LEU A 119 19.57 -20.69 -12.42
N VAL A 120 20.86 -20.30 -12.45
CA VAL A 120 21.60 -19.90 -11.25
C VAL A 120 20.94 -18.67 -10.61
N ASP A 121 20.65 -17.63 -11.39
CA ASP A 121 19.95 -16.42 -10.91
C ASP A 121 18.60 -16.76 -10.28
N SER A 122 17.87 -17.70 -10.87
CA SER A 122 16.57 -18.15 -10.35
C SER A 122 16.72 -18.92 -9.04
N ASN A 123 17.73 -19.78 -8.92
CA ASN A 123 18.02 -20.48 -7.67
C ASN A 123 18.43 -19.53 -6.55
N ASP A 124 19.23 -18.50 -6.86
CA ASP A 124 19.64 -17.49 -5.88
C ASP A 124 18.42 -16.73 -5.31
N VAL A 125 17.48 -16.34 -6.17
CA VAL A 125 16.22 -15.70 -5.74
C VAL A 125 15.38 -16.63 -4.86
N ILE A 126 15.33 -17.93 -5.18
CA ILE A 126 14.60 -18.92 -4.38
C ILE A 126 15.26 -19.12 -3.02
N LEU A 127 16.58 -19.27 -2.99
CA LEU A 127 17.35 -19.45 -1.75
C LEU A 127 17.33 -18.21 -0.86
N GLU A 128 17.35 -17.00 -1.44
CA GLU A 128 17.18 -15.75 -0.70
C GLU A 128 15.82 -15.70 -0.01
N LYS A 129 14.73 -16.07 -0.72
CA LYS A 129 13.38 -16.17 -0.13
C LYS A 129 13.33 -17.18 1.00
N VAL A 130 13.96 -18.35 0.84
CA VAL A 130 14.03 -19.37 1.89
C VAL A 130 14.78 -18.83 3.11
N GLY A 131 15.90 -18.13 2.92
CA GLY A 131 16.65 -17.49 3.99
C GLY A 131 15.81 -16.48 4.77
N ILE A 132 15.09 -15.59 4.05
CA ILE A 132 14.18 -14.60 4.67
C ILE A 132 13.10 -15.29 5.51
N LEU A 133 12.50 -16.36 5.00
CA LEU A 133 11.45 -17.10 5.71
C LEU A 133 11.97 -17.85 6.94
N LEU A 134 13.19 -18.38 6.87
CA LEU A 134 13.86 -19.00 8.02
C LEU A 134 14.20 -17.96 9.10
N ASP A 135 14.70 -16.79 8.71
CA ASP A 135 14.97 -15.68 9.63
C ASP A 135 13.69 -15.15 10.30
N GLU A 136 12.57 -15.17 9.57
CA GLU A 136 11.24 -14.84 10.10
C GLU A 136 10.75 -15.90 11.10
N ALA A 137 10.94 -17.19 10.79
CA ALA A 137 10.57 -18.31 11.65
C ALA A 137 11.42 -18.38 12.94
N ASP A 138 12.72 -18.05 12.86
CA ASP A 138 13.64 -18.03 13.99
C ASP A 138 13.46 -16.79 14.89
N GLY A 139 12.59 -15.85 14.51
CA GLY A 139 12.21 -14.70 15.35
C GLY A 139 13.31 -13.64 15.52
N VAL A 140 14.37 -13.69 14.71
CA VAL A 140 15.54 -12.78 14.77
C VAL A 140 15.17 -11.31 14.47
N ASN A 141 13.97 -11.05 13.94
CA ASN A 141 13.44 -9.70 13.70
C ASN A 141 12.68 -9.06 14.88
N ARG A 142 12.53 -9.75 16.03
CA ARG A 142 11.99 -9.14 17.25
C ARG A 142 13.15 -8.74 18.17
N SER A 143 13.33 -7.44 18.42
CA SER A 143 14.11 -6.83 19.52
C SER A 143 15.51 -6.22 19.26
N GLN A 144 15.77 -5.62 18.10
CA GLN A 144 16.72 -4.49 18.09
C GLN A 144 15.95 -3.18 18.05
N LYS A 145 16.13 -2.35 19.10
CA LYS A 145 15.72 -0.95 19.06
C LYS A 145 16.37 -0.31 17.82
N PRO A 146 15.65 0.50 17.03
CA PRO A 146 16.24 1.17 15.87
C PRO A 146 17.45 1.97 16.32
N VAL A 147 18.64 1.57 15.88
CA VAL A 147 19.88 2.28 16.16
C VAL A 147 20.00 3.36 15.10
N MET A 148 19.68 4.59 15.47
CA MET A 148 20.12 5.77 14.72
C MET A 148 21.64 5.69 14.60
N PRO A 149 22.25 5.88 13.42
CA PRO A 149 23.70 5.94 13.31
C PRO A 149 24.24 7.04 14.24
N ALA A 150 24.78 6.65 15.40
CA ALA A 150 25.47 7.56 16.29
C ALA A 150 26.79 7.94 15.61
N GLY A 151 26.85 9.16 15.09
CA GLY A 151 28.07 9.73 14.55
C GLY A 151 28.01 10.00 13.05
N TYR A 152 28.22 11.26 12.72
CA TYR A 152 28.62 11.74 11.41
C TYR A 152 29.82 10.94 10.91
N GLN A 153 29.60 9.92 10.09
CA GLN A 153 30.61 9.44 9.16
C GLN A 153 30.10 9.70 7.74
N ALA A 154 30.84 10.54 7.02
CA ALA A 154 30.58 10.81 5.62
C ALA A 154 30.54 9.48 4.85
N PRO A 155 29.42 9.13 4.19
CA PRO A 155 29.38 7.93 3.39
C PRO A 155 30.37 8.08 2.23
N LYS A 156 31.26 7.10 2.07
CA LYS A 156 32.09 6.99 0.86
C LYS A 156 31.17 6.78 -0.34
N ILE A 157 31.23 7.71 -1.28
CA ILE A 157 30.49 7.66 -2.53
C ILE A 157 30.97 6.43 -3.32
N VAL A 158 30.11 5.42 -3.46
CA VAL A 158 30.30 4.37 -4.46
C VAL A 158 29.57 4.82 -5.72
N VAL A 159 30.29 5.48 -6.63
CA VAL A 159 29.80 5.80 -7.96
C VAL A 159 29.92 4.54 -8.82
N SER A 160 28.80 3.97 -9.25
CA SER A 160 28.80 2.99 -10.33
C SER A 160 29.26 3.66 -11.64
N SER A 161 30.02 2.92 -12.44
CA SER A 161 30.78 3.36 -13.62
C SER A 161 29.97 3.97 -14.79
N TRP A 162 28.65 4.14 -14.63
CA TRP A 162 27.75 4.61 -15.68
C TRP A 162 27.45 6.12 -15.68
N ASN A 163 27.86 6.86 -14.63
CA ASN A 163 27.61 8.31 -14.53
C ASN A 163 28.85 9.21 -14.77
N ARG A 164 29.86 8.73 -15.50
CA ARG A 164 30.96 9.61 -15.96
C ARG A 164 30.70 10.11 -17.36
N LYS A 165 29.91 11.19 -17.50
CA LYS A 165 30.16 12.26 -18.49
C LYS A 165 29.21 13.45 -18.30
N GLY A 166 29.79 14.54 -17.79
CA GLY A 166 29.45 15.91 -18.17
C GLY A 166 28.42 16.66 -17.32
N SER A 167 28.85 17.32 -16.25
CA SER A 167 28.39 18.69 -15.89
C SER A 167 29.23 19.31 -14.75
N ASP A 168 29.26 20.64 -14.77
CA ASP A 168 30.12 21.64 -14.10
C ASP A 168 30.12 21.63 -12.54
N PRO A 169 31.19 22.04 -11.82
CA PRO A 169 31.33 21.84 -10.37
C PRO A 169 30.74 22.98 -9.51
N ARG A 170 29.59 23.53 -9.86
CA ARG A 170 28.91 24.54 -9.02
C ARG A 170 27.43 24.20 -8.82
N ARG A 171 27.10 23.82 -7.58
CA ARG A 171 25.80 23.37 -7.05
C ARG A 171 25.42 21.93 -7.37
N SER A 172 26.03 21.00 -6.62
CA SER A 172 25.41 19.70 -6.34
C SER A 172 24.81 19.78 -4.94
N GLU A 173 23.49 19.93 -4.85
CA GLU A 173 22.76 19.76 -3.59
C GLU A 173 22.90 18.29 -3.19
N THR A 174 23.61 18.05 -2.08
CA THR A 174 23.90 16.69 -1.62
C THR A 174 22.70 16.19 -0.82
N PHE A 175 21.88 15.33 -1.43
CA PHE A 175 20.77 14.66 -0.72
C PHE A 175 21.34 13.71 0.35
N ARG A 176 20.98 13.93 1.62
CA ARG A 176 21.27 12.99 2.71
C ARG A 176 20.06 12.09 2.94
N LEU A 177 20.16 10.85 2.49
CA LEU A 177 19.20 9.79 2.83
C LEU A 177 19.38 9.41 4.30
N LEU A 178 18.49 9.91 5.17
CA LEU A 178 18.33 9.41 6.53
C LEU A 178 17.62 8.05 6.46
N GLN A 179 18.41 6.99 6.29
CA GLN A 179 17.92 5.60 6.38
C GLN A 179 18.20 5.06 7.78
N ALA A 180 17.15 4.70 8.52
CA ALA A 180 17.35 3.90 9.73
C ALA A 180 17.62 2.44 9.33
N ARG A 181 18.74 1.89 9.81
CA ARG A 181 19.03 0.46 9.69
C ARG A 181 18.08 -0.28 10.64
N ASN A 182 17.24 -1.17 10.10
CA ASN A 182 16.35 -2.08 10.83
C ASN A 182 14.99 -1.51 11.32
N ILE A 183 14.28 -0.73 10.50
CA ILE A 183 12.86 -0.44 10.77
C ILE A 183 12.02 -1.68 10.43
N THR A 184 11.36 -2.28 11.42
CA THR A 184 10.36 -3.33 11.19
C THR A 184 9.25 -2.82 10.29
N ARG A 185 8.79 -3.64 9.33
CA ARG A 185 7.73 -3.27 8.41
C ARG A 185 6.42 -3.00 9.18
N PRO A 186 5.89 -1.75 9.21
CA PRO A 186 4.67 -1.44 9.97
C PRO A 186 3.47 -2.23 9.45
N GLN A 187 3.48 -2.63 8.18
CA GLN A 187 2.41 -3.43 7.57
C GLN A 187 2.17 -4.77 8.27
N LEU A 188 3.16 -5.31 9.00
CA LEU A 188 3.02 -6.55 9.76
C LEU A 188 2.11 -6.40 10.99
N ARG A 189 1.87 -5.17 11.46
CA ARG A 189 1.02 -4.86 12.62
C ARG A 189 -0.41 -4.49 12.21
N PHE A 190 -0.70 -4.33 10.92
CA PHE A 190 -2.03 -3.92 10.46
C PHE A 190 -3.08 -5.00 10.73
N ARG A 191 -4.25 -4.57 11.21
CA ARG A 191 -5.40 -5.47 11.44
C ARG A 191 -5.91 -6.06 10.12
N GLU A 192 -5.96 -5.24 9.08
CA GLU A 192 -6.30 -5.65 7.73
C GLU A 192 -5.02 -5.78 6.89
N LYS A 193 -4.82 -6.95 6.26
CA LYS A 193 -3.68 -7.15 5.36
C LYS A 193 -3.83 -6.26 4.12
N VAL A 194 -2.71 -5.73 3.65
CA VAL A 194 -2.69 -4.94 2.41
C VAL A 194 -2.87 -5.87 1.22
N ASP A 195 -3.96 -5.70 0.49
CA ASP A 195 -4.20 -6.37 -0.78
C ASP A 195 -3.41 -5.66 -1.90
N ASN A 196 -2.55 -6.41 -2.59
CA ASN A 196 -1.78 -5.94 -3.75
C ASN A 196 -2.10 -6.77 -4.99
N SER A 197 -3.25 -7.47 -5.01
CA SER A 197 -3.72 -8.19 -6.18
C SER A 197 -4.08 -7.24 -7.33
N ASN A 198 -4.20 -7.78 -8.54
CA ASN A 198 -4.54 -7.01 -9.75
C ASN A 198 -6.05 -6.69 -9.85
N ILE A 199 -6.78 -6.75 -8.73
CA ILE A 199 -8.20 -6.45 -8.67
C ILE A 199 -8.37 -4.93 -8.72
N PRO A 200 -9.38 -4.40 -9.44
CA PRO A 200 -9.73 -2.98 -9.36
C PRO A 200 -9.97 -2.55 -7.90
N PHE A 201 -9.48 -1.37 -7.54
CA PHE A 201 -9.64 -0.81 -6.20
C PHE A 201 -11.11 -0.72 -5.80
N VAL A 202 -11.46 -1.32 -4.66
CA VAL A 202 -12.79 -1.19 -4.04
C VAL A 202 -12.70 -0.21 -2.87
N PRO A 203 -13.56 0.83 -2.81
CA PRO A 203 -13.63 1.76 -1.69
C PRO A 203 -13.67 1.06 -0.32
N LYS A 204 -12.85 1.54 0.62
CA LYS A 204 -12.79 1.01 1.99
C LYS A 204 -13.92 1.51 2.90
N ILE A 205 -14.68 2.51 2.44
CA ILE A 205 -15.75 3.14 3.22
C ILE A 205 -16.86 2.13 3.56
N PHE A 206 -17.38 2.22 4.78
CA PHE A 206 -18.52 1.42 5.25
C PHE A 206 -19.57 2.27 6.00
N ILE A 207 -19.22 3.51 6.35
CA ILE A 207 -20.12 4.53 6.91
C ILE A 207 -19.87 5.81 6.13
N LYS A 208 -20.95 6.48 5.69
CA LYS A 208 -20.89 7.70 4.88
C LYS A 208 -21.54 8.87 5.65
N PRO A 209 -20.79 9.62 6.49
CA PRO A 209 -21.30 10.84 7.10
C PRO A 209 -21.52 11.94 6.04
N ASN A 210 -22.35 12.93 6.35
CA ASN A 210 -22.67 14.06 5.45
C ASN A 210 -23.22 13.63 4.08
N ALA A 211 -23.91 12.49 4.01
CA ALA A 211 -24.43 11.93 2.78
C ALA A 211 -25.71 12.63 2.31
N THR A 212 -25.74 13.01 1.04
CA THR A 212 -26.97 13.38 0.31
C THR A 212 -27.47 12.20 -0.54
N LYS A 213 -26.55 11.45 -1.16
CA LYS A 213 -26.83 10.12 -1.77
C LYS A 213 -26.44 9.03 -0.76
N PRO A 214 -27.36 8.14 -0.36
CA PRO A 214 -27.05 7.02 0.53
C PRO A 214 -25.90 6.15 0.01
N LEU A 215 -25.12 5.57 0.92
CA LEU A 215 -24.09 4.61 0.56
C LEU A 215 -24.74 3.31 0.04
N PRO A 216 -24.26 2.74 -1.07
CA PRO A 216 -24.79 1.47 -1.58
C PRO A 216 -24.77 0.35 -0.52
N SER A 217 -25.81 -0.48 -0.51
CA SER A 217 -26.03 -1.55 0.48
C SER A 217 -24.87 -2.55 0.58
N TYR A 218 -24.11 -2.70 -0.51
CA TYR A 218 -22.87 -3.48 -0.57
C TYR A 218 -21.86 -3.08 0.51
N PHE A 219 -21.69 -1.79 0.76
CA PHE A 219 -20.70 -1.28 1.72
C PHE A 219 -21.19 -1.34 3.18
N THR A 220 -22.51 -1.33 3.40
CA THR A 220 -23.10 -1.32 4.75
C THR A 220 -23.22 -2.71 5.37
N ASN A 221 -23.39 -3.77 4.55
CA ASN A 221 -23.59 -5.12 5.05
C ASN A 221 -22.26 -5.86 5.32
N LYS A 222 -21.72 -5.71 6.53
CA LYS A 222 -20.56 -6.49 7.03
C LYS A 222 -20.76 -8.02 6.94
N GLN A 223 -22.00 -8.52 6.90
CA GLN A 223 -22.29 -9.95 6.74
C GLN A 223 -21.85 -10.51 5.39
N ILE A 224 -21.91 -9.74 4.30
CA ILE A 224 -21.43 -10.18 2.97
C ILE A 224 -19.90 -10.35 2.96
N ARG A 225 -19.18 -9.68 3.88
CA ARG A 225 -17.72 -9.85 4.07
C ARG A 225 -17.36 -11.02 5.00
N LYS A 226 -18.29 -11.52 5.84
CA LYS A 226 -18.03 -12.60 6.83
C LYS A 226 -18.63 -13.95 6.47
N GLU A 227 -19.78 -13.98 5.79
CA GLU A 227 -20.45 -15.20 5.35
C GLU A 227 -20.14 -15.45 3.87
N ARG A 228 -18.92 -15.87 3.54
CA ARG A 228 -18.68 -16.48 2.23
C ARG A 228 -17.86 -17.76 2.36
N PRO A 229 -18.31 -18.88 1.75
CA PRO A 229 -17.59 -20.14 1.76
C PRO A 229 -16.21 -19.96 1.14
N GLU A 230 -15.20 -20.54 1.76
CA GLU A 230 -13.80 -20.48 1.33
C GLU A 230 -13.53 -21.24 0.01
N ASP A 231 -14.58 -21.76 -0.65
CA ASP A 231 -14.54 -22.74 -1.76
C ASP A 231 -14.62 -22.14 -3.18
N LEU A 232 -14.31 -20.85 -3.37
CA LEU A 232 -14.19 -20.26 -4.70
C LEU A 232 -12.79 -19.64 -4.84
N ASP A 233 -11.95 -20.25 -5.69
CA ASP A 233 -10.63 -19.76 -6.16
C ASP A 233 -10.75 -18.49 -7.01
N VAL A 234 -11.57 -17.54 -6.57
CA VAL A 234 -11.87 -16.29 -7.25
C VAL A 234 -11.77 -15.20 -6.20
N PRO A 235 -10.88 -14.19 -6.38
CA PRO A 235 -10.75 -13.13 -5.40
C PRO A 235 -12.10 -12.46 -5.10
N ALA A 236 -12.34 -12.08 -3.84
CA ALA A 236 -13.67 -11.69 -3.34
C ALA A 236 -14.39 -10.64 -4.21
N ALA A 237 -13.65 -9.66 -4.72
CA ALA A 237 -14.17 -8.63 -5.61
C ALA A 237 -14.51 -9.13 -7.03
N LEU A 238 -13.77 -10.12 -7.56
CA LEU A 238 -14.05 -10.74 -8.85
C LEU A 238 -15.23 -11.72 -8.75
N ALA A 239 -15.35 -12.45 -7.64
CA ALA A 239 -16.52 -13.28 -7.34
C ALA A 239 -17.79 -12.43 -7.17
N ASP A 240 -17.69 -11.28 -6.48
CA ASP A 240 -18.79 -10.31 -6.33
C ASP A 240 -19.18 -9.68 -7.66
N PHE A 241 -18.20 -9.27 -8.48
CA PHE A 241 -18.43 -8.78 -9.83
C PHE A 241 -19.20 -9.79 -10.69
N ILE A 242 -18.83 -11.07 -10.61
CA ILE A 242 -19.49 -12.17 -11.33
C ILE A 242 -20.90 -12.45 -10.75
N HIS A 243 -21.09 -12.37 -9.43
CA HIS A 243 -22.39 -12.57 -8.77
C HIS A 243 -23.38 -11.43 -9.09
N GLN A 244 -22.90 -10.19 -9.17
CA GLN A 244 -23.70 -9.01 -9.49
C GLN A 244 -24.02 -8.89 -10.98
N GLN A 245 -23.09 -9.25 -11.87
CA GLN A 245 -23.42 -9.44 -13.30
C GLN A 245 -24.56 -10.44 -13.51
N ARG A 246 -24.65 -11.46 -12.65
CA ARG A 246 -25.74 -12.45 -12.69
C ARG A 246 -27.06 -11.96 -12.07
N THR A 247 -27.03 -10.99 -11.15
CA THR A 247 -28.22 -10.48 -10.43
C THR A 247 -28.75 -9.15 -10.95
N GLN A 248 -28.09 -8.51 -11.93
CA GLN A 248 -28.50 -7.21 -12.54
C GLN A 248 -28.61 -6.05 -11.53
N GLU A 249 -27.97 -6.14 -10.36
CA GLU A 249 -27.73 -4.94 -9.53
C GLU A 249 -26.57 -4.13 -10.14
N HIS A 250 -26.74 -2.81 -10.26
CA HIS A 250 -25.87 -1.91 -11.03
C HIS A 250 -24.38 -2.00 -10.62
N VAL A 251 -23.58 -2.70 -11.43
CA VAL A 251 -22.11 -2.85 -11.31
C VAL A 251 -21.37 -1.51 -11.33
N GLU A 252 -21.96 -0.47 -11.92
CA GLU A 252 -21.37 0.87 -12.05
C GLU A 252 -21.16 1.59 -10.70
N ASP A 253 -22.00 1.33 -9.68
CA ASP A 253 -21.94 2.04 -8.41
C ASP A 253 -20.86 1.48 -7.43
N MET A 254 -20.26 0.32 -7.72
CA MET A 254 -19.28 -0.33 -6.82
C MET A 254 -17.89 0.32 -6.86
N PHE A 255 -17.48 0.78 -8.04
CA PHE A 255 -16.17 1.40 -8.26
C PHE A 255 -16.25 2.93 -8.35
N ALA A 256 -17.45 3.49 -8.27
CA ALA A 256 -17.67 4.93 -8.31
C ALA A 256 -17.13 5.62 -7.05
N HIS A 257 -16.77 6.90 -7.18
CA HIS A 257 -16.38 7.72 -6.05
C HIS A 257 -17.56 7.83 -5.05
N PRO A 258 -17.41 7.39 -3.77
CA PRO A 258 -18.52 7.36 -2.83
C PRO A 258 -19.20 8.72 -2.58
N TYR A 259 -18.45 9.82 -2.69
CA TYR A 259 -18.94 11.19 -2.53
C TYR A 259 -19.12 11.96 -3.85
N GLN A 260 -19.16 11.27 -5.00
CA GLN A 260 -19.33 11.91 -6.33
C GLN A 260 -20.50 12.90 -6.33
N HIS A 261 -21.67 12.46 -5.85
CA HIS A 261 -22.89 13.26 -5.86
C HIS A 261 -22.77 14.51 -4.99
N GLU A 262 -22.25 14.37 -3.77
CA GLU A 262 -22.05 15.49 -2.84
C GLU A 262 -21.08 16.54 -3.41
N ILE A 263 -19.99 16.08 -4.03
CA ILE A 263 -18.98 16.95 -4.61
C ILE A 263 -19.54 17.64 -5.87
N ASP A 264 -20.26 16.91 -6.72
CA ASP A 264 -20.88 17.45 -7.95
C ASP A 264 -21.92 18.54 -7.67
N HIS A 265 -22.69 18.41 -6.58
CA HIS A 265 -23.73 19.35 -6.21
C HIS A 265 -23.27 20.38 -5.17
N LEU A 266 -21.98 20.38 -4.78
CA LEU A 266 -21.43 21.36 -3.86
C LEU A 266 -21.49 22.76 -4.47
N THR A 267 -22.20 23.66 -3.81
CA THR A 267 -22.23 25.09 -4.14
C THR A 267 -21.32 25.86 -3.19
N THR A 268 -20.36 26.61 -3.72
CA THR A 268 -19.47 27.45 -2.91
C THR A 268 -20.27 28.61 -2.28
N PRO A 269 -20.31 28.74 -0.95
CA PRO A 269 -20.98 29.86 -0.28
C PRO A 269 -20.38 31.23 -0.66
N GLU A 270 -21.19 32.28 -0.72
CA GLU A 270 -20.75 33.63 -1.10
C GLU A 270 -19.64 34.17 -0.18
N ARG A 271 -19.64 33.81 1.11
CA ARG A 271 -18.56 34.13 2.07
C ARG A 271 -17.16 33.66 1.62
N LEU A 272 -17.10 32.56 0.88
CA LEU A 272 -15.83 32.01 0.38
C LEU A 272 -15.37 32.71 -0.90
N LEU A 273 -16.29 33.39 -1.59
CA LEU A 273 -16.06 34.15 -2.82
C LEU A 273 -15.81 35.65 -2.56
N SER A 274 -16.06 36.13 -1.35
CA SER A 274 -15.71 37.49 -0.92
C SER A 274 -14.25 37.62 -0.48
N LYS A 275 -13.72 38.85 -0.51
CA LYS A 275 -12.36 39.16 -0.07
C LYS A 275 -12.18 38.81 1.40
N PRO A 276 -11.22 37.92 1.76
CA PRO A 276 -10.98 37.59 3.16
C PRO A 276 -10.22 38.71 3.86
N GLU A 277 -10.38 38.78 5.18
CA GLU A 277 -9.42 39.45 6.06
C GLU A 277 -8.38 38.40 6.48
N PRO A 278 -7.10 38.50 6.04
CA PRO A 278 -6.11 37.47 6.34
C PRO A 278 -5.83 37.38 7.84
N GLN A 279 -6.05 36.19 8.41
CA GLN A 279 -5.70 35.92 9.79
C GLN A 279 -4.25 35.43 9.86
N MET A 280 -3.38 36.25 10.46
CA MET A 280 -1.96 35.91 10.63
C MET A 280 -1.80 34.60 11.42
N TYR A 281 -0.89 33.74 10.96
CA TYR A 281 -0.52 32.53 11.70
C TYR A 281 0.09 32.89 13.06
N LYS A 282 -0.10 32.01 14.04
CA LYS A 282 0.54 32.14 15.35
C LYS A 282 2.00 31.71 15.27
N PRO A 283 2.92 32.24 16.08
CA PRO A 283 4.27 31.70 16.15
C PRO A 283 4.27 30.20 16.51
N MET A 284 5.07 29.39 15.83
CA MET A 284 5.17 27.95 16.12
C MET A 284 5.56 27.65 17.57
N ALA A 285 6.37 28.51 18.19
CA ALA A 285 6.79 28.37 19.59
C ALA A 285 5.61 28.52 20.58
N ASP A 286 4.59 29.31 20.23
CA ASP A 286 3.43 29.59 21.09
C ASP A 286 2.23 28.71 20.74
N THR A 287 2.31 27.97 19.63
CA THR A 287 1.21 27.14 19.12
C THR A 287 1.38 25.73 19.65
N LYS A 288 0.33 25.20 20.30
CA LYS A 288 0.33 23.83 20.80
C LYS A 288 0.35 22.85 19.63
N CYS A 289 1.29 21.91 19.64
CA CYS A 289 1.33 20.78 18.72
C CYS A 289 1.04 19.48 19.47
N SER A 290 0.07 18.68 19.01
CA SER A 290 -0.30 17.41 19.65
C SER A 290 0.02 16.24 18.73
N PHE A 291 0.69 15.20 19.25
CA PHE A 291 0.88 13.93 18.55
C PHE A 291 -0.29 13.00 18.86
N ILE A 292 -0.92 12.45 17.81
CA ILE A 292 -2.15 11.66 17.91
C ILE A 292 -1.84 10.23 17.44
N ASP A 293 -1.75 9.29 18.39
CA ASP A 293 -1.53 7.86 18.15
C ASP A 293 -2.54 6.96 18.86
N THR A 294 -3.53 7.54 19.55
CA THR A 294 -4.63 6.83 20.22
C THR A 294 -5.98 7.15 19.59
N LEU A 295 -6.94 6.23 19.73
CA LEU A 295 -8.30 6.43 19.23
C LEU A 295 -9.01 7.55 20.02
N GLU A 296 -8.77 7.63 21.32
CA GLU A 296 -9.34 8.65 22.19
C GLU A 296 -8.93 10.06 21.74
N ASP A 297 -7.63 10.25 21.48
CA ASP A 297 -7.11 11.54 21.01
C ASP A 297 -7.61 11.87 19.59
N LEU A 298 -7.79 10.86 18.72
CA LEU A 298 -8.38 11.03 17.39
C LEU A 298 -9.84 11.51 17.46
N VAL A 299 -10.64 10.98 18.39
CA VAL A 299 -12.03 11.42 18.60
C VAL A 299 -12.07 12.85 19.10
N VAL A 300 -11.22 13.22 20.06
CA VAL A 300 -11.10 14.61 20.57
C VAL A 300 -10.67 15.58 19.47
N LEU A 301 -9.75 15.15 18.60
CA LEU A 301 -9.36 15.91 17.41
C LEU A 301 -10.58 16.13 16.50
N ASN A 302 -11.31 15.07 16.14
CA ASN A 302 -12.49 15.17 15.28
C ASN A 302 -13.54 16.14 15.87
N GLU A 303 -13.84 16.04 17.17
CA GLU A 303 -14.75 16.99 17.85
C GLU A 303 -14.27 18.45 17.83
N THR A 304 -12.95 18.65 17.83
CA THR A 304 -12.35 19.98 17.71
C THR A 304 -12.49 20.50 16.29
N LEU A 305 -12.25 19.64 15.29
CA LEU A 305 -12.38 19.99 13.87
C LEU A 305 -13.83 20.28 13.47
N CYS A 306 -14.83 19.63 14.08
CA CYS A 306 -16.26 19.94 13.87
C CYS A 306 -16.63 21.39 14.24
N LYS A 307 -15.80 22.10 15.03
CA LYS A 307 -16.09 23.45 15.53
C LYS A 307 -15.38 24.55 14.75
N VAL A 308 -14.50 24.20 13.82
CA VAL A 308 -13.76 25.18 13.01
C VAL A 308 -14.39 25.33 11.63
N SER A 309 -14.21 26.48 11.01
CA SER A 309 -14.68 26.75 9.64
C SER A 309 -13.72 26.26 8.56
N GLU A 310 -12.45 26.07 8.91
CA GLU A 310 -11.42 25.55 8.01
C GLU A 310 -10.26 24.92 8.78
N PHE A 311 -9.58 23.96 8.13
CA PHE A 311 -8.32 23.41 8.60
C PHE A 311 -7.42 23.02 7.42
N ALA A 312 -6.11 23.05 7.65
CA ALA A 312 -5.09 22.64 6.70
C ALA A 312 -4.76 21.15 6.87
N VAL A 313 -4.40 20.47 5.78
CA VAL A 313 -4.06 19.05 5.78
C VAL A 313 -2.86 18.81 4.86
N ASP A 314 -1.98 17.91 5.28
CA ASP A 314 -0.89 17.35 4.47
C ASP A 314 -0.66 15.88 4.86
N LEU A 315 0.08 15.12 4.01
CA LEU A 315 0.43 13.73 4.26
C LEU A 315 1.90 13.44 3.99
N GLU A 316 2.47 12.52 4.76
CA GLU A 316 3.78 11.93 4.46
C GLU A 316 3.64 10.49 4.00
N HIS A 317 4.28 10.18 2.87
CA HIS A 317 4.10 8.92 2.18
C HIS A 317 5.43 8.19 1.94
N HIS A 318 5.39 6.86 2.04
CA HIS A 318 6.55 6.00 1.80
C HIS A 318 6.26 4.92 0.75
N SER A 319 7.03 4.90 -0.34
CA SER A 319 6.90 3.92 -1.43
C SER A 319 8.05 2.92 -1.54
N TYR A 320 9.23 3.21 -0.99
CA TYR A 320 10.42 2.38 -1.24
C TYR A 320 10.29 0.92 -0.73
N ARG A 321 9.57 0.70 0.38
CA ARG A 321 9.32 -0.64 0.97
C ARG A 321 7.84 -1.03 0.95
N SER A 322 7.05 -0.49 0.01
CA SER A 322 5.62 -0.80 -0.15
C SER A 322 5.24 -0.78 -1.63
N PHE A 323 4.55 -1.82 -2.13
CA PHE A 323 4.18 -1.93 -3.55
C PHE A 323 3.28 -0.77 -4.02
N LEU A 324 2.14 -0.57 -3.35
CA LEU A 324 1.24 0.56 -3.62
C LEU A 324 1.62 1.85 -2.88
N GLY A 325 2.74 1.85 -2.14
CA GLY A 325 3.04 2.91 -1.18
C GLY A 325 2.24 2.82 0.13
N LEU A 326 2.53 3.71 1.07
CA LEU A 326 1.91 3.75 2.40
C LEU A 326 1.96 5.16 3.00
N THR A 327 0.80 5.72 3.34
CA THR A 327 0.71 6.92 4.19
C THR A 327 1.25 6.60 5.59
N CYS A 328 2.23 7.39 6.04
CA CYS A 328 2.96 7.19 7.29
C CYS A 328 2.68 8.26 8.35
N LEU A 329 2.24 9.46 7.93
CA LEU A 329 1.88 10.56 8.79
C LEU A 329 0.79 11.40 8.12
N MET A 330 -0.06 12.04 8.92
CA MET A 330 -1.00 13.06 8.47
C MET A 330 -0.84 14.27 9.38
N GLN A 331 -0.79 15.45 8.79
CA GLN A 331 -0.67 16.71 9.51
C GLN A 331 -1.97 17.48 9.35
N ILE A 332 -2.43 18.06 10.45
CA ILE A 332 -3.60 18.93 10.45
C ILE A 332 -3.27 20.18 11.24
N SER A 333 -3.56 21.35 10.68
CA SER A 333 -3.49 22.62 11.40
C SER A 333 -4.83 23.33 11.39
N THR A 334 -5.25 23.77 12.57
CA THR A 334 -6.32 24.75 12.73
C THR A 334 -5.69 26.14 12.86
N ARG A 335 -6.51 27.19 12.98
CA ARG A 335 -6.01 28.53 13.31
C ARG A 335 -5.32 28.61 14.67
N GLU A 336 -5.55 27.64 15.55
CA GLU A 336 -5.18 27.70 16.97
C GLU A 336 -4.14 26.66 17.40
N GLN A 337 -4.13 25.48 16.77
CA GLN A 337 -3.35 24.30 17.17
C GLN A 337 -2.94 23.46 15.96
N ASP A 338 -1.82 22.77 16.10
CA ASP A 338 -1.28 21.82 15.12
C ASP A 338 -1.40 20.37 15.65
N TYR A 339 -1.54 19.43 14.73
CA TYR A 339 -1.72 18.01 15.02
C TYR A 339 -0.87 17.18 14.07
N ILE A 340 -0.15 16.21 14.64
CA ILE A 340 0.62 15.22 13.90
C ILE A 340 0.03 13.85 14.22
N ILE A 341 -0.52 13.17 13.22
CA ILE A 341 -1.32 11.96 13.39
C ILE A 341 -0.54 10.76 12.86
N ASP A 342 -0.38 9.74 13.69
CA ASP A 342 0.27 8.49 13.29
C ASP A 342 -0.69 7.59 12.50
N THR A 343 -0.64 7.71 11.18
CA THR A 343 -1.49 6.93 10.26
C THR A 343 -1.09 5.46 10.15
N LEU A 344 0.07 5.07 10.68
CA LEU A 344 0.48 3.66 10.78
C LEU A 344 -0.21 2.98 11.96
N GLU A 345 -0.30 3.66 13.10
CA GLU A 345 -0.95 3.12 14.30
C GLU A 345 -2.49 3.20 14.21
N LEU A 346 -3.03 4.32 13.71
CA LEU A 346 -4.48 4.59 13.63
C LEU A 346 -5.12 4.24 12.28
N ARG A 347 -4.46 3.41 11.48
CA ARG A 347 -4.86 3.12 10.09
C ARG A 347 -6.32 2.68 9.95
N SER A 348 -6.82 1.86 10.88
CA SER A 348 -8.19 1.30 10.82
C SER A 348 -9.26 2.21 11.43
N GLU A 349 -8.86 3.33 12.03
CA GLU A 349 -9.68 4.23 12.83
C GLU A 349 -9.87 5.58 12.12
N LEU A 350 -8.95 5.95 11.23
CA LEU A 350 -8.94 7.24 10.55
C LEU A 350 -10.18 7.52 9.69
N TYR A 351 -10.97 6.50 9.33
CA TYR A 351 -12.25 6.70 8.66
C TYR A 351 -13.21 7.61 9.43
N LEU A 352 -13.04 7.75 10.76
CA LEU A 352 -13.83 8.66 11.61
C LEU A 352 -13.71 10.12 11.16
N LEU A 353 -12.55 10.51 10.61
CA LEU A 353 -12.34 11.87 10.11
C LEU A 353 -13.19 12.19 8.86
N ASN A 354 -13.87 11.22 8.24
CA ASN A 354 -14.85 11.52 7.19
C ASN A 354 -15.94 12.48 7.72
N GLU A 355 -16.26 12.47 9.01
CA GLU A 355 -17.23 13.40 9.60
C GLU A 355 -16.89 14.87 9.31
N VAL A 356 -15.61 15.25 9.37
CA VAL A 356 -15.15 16.63 9.11
C VAL A 356 -14.54 16.81 7.71
N PHE A 357 -13.90 15.77 7.17
CA PHE A 357 -13.32 15.81 5.82
C PHE A 357 -14.40 15.87 4.73
N THR A 358 -15.59 15.33 4.98
CA THR A 358 -16.71 15.37 4.02
C THR A 358 -17.82 16.35 4.40
N ASP A 359 -17.64 17.11 5.48
CA ASP A 359 -18.55 18.20 5.84
C ASP A 359 -18.42 19.34 4.80
N PRO A 360 -19.50 19.68 4.05
CA PRO A 360 -19.45 20.74 3.05
C PRO A 360 -19.28 22.14 3.64
N ASP A 361 -19.54 22.35 4.93
CA ASP A 361 -19.44 23.68 5.56
C ASP A 361 -18.02 24.01 6.03
N ILE A 362 -17.16 23.00 6.20
CA ILE A 362 -15.77 23.13 6.64
C ILE A 362 -14.84 23.07 5.44
N VAL A 363 -13.95 24.07 5.27
CA VAL A 363 -12.96 24.07 4.18
C VAL A 363 -11.73 23.26 4.55
N LYS A 364 -11.33 22.33 3.68
CA LYS A 364 -10.06 21.60 3.80
C LYS A 364 -9.02 22.20 2.88
N VAL A 365 -7.97 22.80 3.45
CA VAL A 365 -6.91 23.44 2.68
C VAL A 365 -5.74 22.49 2.48
N PHE A 366 -5.33 22.28 1.24
CA PHE A 366 -4.17 21.48 0.86
C PHE A 366 -3.20 22.28 -0.02
N HIS A 367 -2.02 21.72 -0.27
CA HIS A 367 -1.07 22.22 -1.26
C HIS A 367 -0.65 21.10 -2.23
N GLY A 368 -1.25 21.05 -3.43
CA GLY A 368 -0.92 20.02 -4.42
C GLY A 368 -1.47 18.64 -4.05
N ALA A 369 -2.77 18.57 -3.75
CA ALA A 369 -3.44 17.42 -3.14
C ALA A 369 -3.64 16.21 -4.08
N ASP A 370 -3.10 16.26 -5.31
CA ASP A 370 -3.34 15.27 -6.35
C ASP A 370 -3.03 13.84 -5.90
N SER A 371 -1.92 13.65 -5.17
CA SER A 371 -1.53 12.34 -4.64
C SER A 371 -2.20 12.05 -3.29
N ASP A 372 -2.41 13.08 -2.46
CA ASP A 372 -3.00 12.93 -1.13
C ASP A 372 -4.41 12.40 -1.20
N VAL A 373 -5.23 12.90 -2.13
CA VAL A 373 -6.60 12.41 -2.33
C VAL A 373 -6.62 10.92 -2.67
N GLU A 374 -5.69 10.44 -3.48
CA GLU A 374 -5.60 9.00 -3.80
C GLU A 374 -5.15 8.18 -2.59
N TRP A 375 -4.18 8.70 -1.82
CA TRP A 375 -3.66 8.04 -0.63
C TRP A 375 -4.69 7.97 0.50
N LEU A 376 -5.43 9.04 0.76
CA LEU A 376 -6.53 9.10 1.72
C LEU A 376 -7.55 7.97 1.47
N GLN A 377 -7.95 7.80 0.20
CA GLN A 377 -8.90 6.77 -0.19
C GLN A 377 -8.31 5.37 -0.06
N LYS A 378 -7.13 5.17 -0.67
CA LYS A 378 -6.44 3.88 -0.74
C LYS A 378 -6.11 3.35 0.65
N ASP A 379 -5.54 4.20 1.50
CA ASP A 379 -4.96 3.78 2.77
C ASP A 379 -5.97 3.85 3.91
N LEU A 380 -6.80 4.90 3.95
CA LEU A 380 -7.58 5.29 5.13
C LEU A 380 -9.10 5.26 4.90
N GLY A 381 -9.57 5.10 3.66
CA GLY A 381 -11.00 5.20 3.33
C GLY A 381 -11.56 6.61 3.58
N LEU A 382 -10.71 7.62 3.47
CA LEU A 382 -11.06 9.03 3.65
C LEU A 382 -11.30 9.72 2.31
N TYR A 383 -12.27 10.62 2.31
CA TYR A 383 -12.69 11.41 1.15
C TYR A 383 -12.77 12.88 1.54
N VAL A 384 -12.60 13.79 0.58
CA VAL A 384 -12.62 15.24 0.84
C VAL A 384 -13.77 15.89 0.09
N VAL A 385 -14.61 16.65 0.79
CA VAL A 385 -15.64 17.53 0.20
C VAL A 385 -15.34 18.95 0.63
N ASN A 386 -15.47 19.95 -0.24
CA ASN A 386 -15.09 21.35 0.06
C ASN A 386 -13.58 21.53 0.32
N MET A 387 -12.77 21.19 -0.67
CA MET A 387 -11.32 21.38 -0.66
C MET A 387 -10.91 22.69 -1.34
N PHE A 388 -9.88 23.36 -0.83
CA PHE A 388 -9.14 24.40 -1.52
C PHE A 388 -7.67 24.02 -1.68
N ASP A 389 -7.17 24.04 -2.92
CA ASP A 389 -5.78 23.71 -3.23
C ASP A 389 -4.97 24.99 -3.54
N THR A 390 -4.02 25.30 -2.65
CA THR A 390 -3.14 26.48 -2.77
C THR A 390 -2.14 26.38 -3.93
N HIS A 391 -1.80 25.17 -4.40
CA HIS A 391 -0.99 24.98 -5.59
C HIS A 391 -1.75 25.41 -6.85
N GLN A 392 -3.03 25.05 -6.95
CA GLN A 392 -3.89 25.50 -8.05
C GLN A 392 -4.09 27.02 -8.04
N ALA A 393 -4.26 27.61 -6.86
CA ALA A 393 -4.34 29.06 -6.69
C ALA A 393 -3.05 29.76 -7.14
N SER A 394 -1.88 29.29 -6.69
CA SER A 394 -0.57 29.81 -7.11
C SER A 394 -0.36 29.77 -8.62
N ARG A 395 -0.81 28.69 -9.28
CA ARG A 395 -0.75 28.55 -10.74
C ARG A 395 -1.63 29.55 -11.46
N ALA A 396 -2.84 29.81 -10.96
CA ALA A 396 -3.76 30.78 -11.55
C ALA A 396 -3.28 32.24 -11.40
N LEU A 397 -2.58 32.53 -10.29
CA LEU A 397 -1.92 33.82 -10.06
C LEU A 397 -0.60 33.99 -10.84
N ASN A 398 -0.17 32.96 -11.58
CA ASN A 398 1.06 32.96 -12.37
C ASN A 398 2.31 33.33 -11.56
N HIS A 399 2.39 32.85 -10.31
CA HIS A 399 3.61 33.01 -9.50
C HIS A 399 4.81 32.36 -10.17
N ALA A 400 6.02 32.85 -9.87
CA ALA A 400 7.26 32.36 -10.49
C ALA A 400 7.54 30.88 -10.17
N ARG A 401 7.08 30.40 -9.01
CA ARG A 401 7.12 28.99 -8.61
C ARG A 401 5.82 28.64 -7.91
N HIS A 402 5.48 27.35 -7.87
CA HIS A 402 4.21 26.88 -7.32
C HIS A 402 4.38 25.91 -6.14
N SER A 403 5.61 25.72 -5.66
CA SER A 403 5.92 24.86 -4.52
C SER A 403 5.57 25.52 -3.19
N LEU A 404 5.23 24.75 -2.18
CA LEU A 404 4.94 25.24 -0.83
C LEU A 404 6.08 26.10 -0.25
N ASP A 405 7.33 25.66 -0.42
CA ASP A 405 8.55 26.42 -0.06
C ASP A 405 8.56 27.85 -0.61
N HIS A 406 8.04 28.04 -1.83
CA HIS A 406 7.97 29.38 -2.43
C HIS A 406 6.92 30.24 -1.74
N LEU A 407 5.74 29.67 -1.44
CA LEU A 407 4.65 30.38 -0.77
C LEU A 407 5.02 30.70 0.68
N LEU A 408 5.66 29.77 1.41
CA LEU A 408 6.20 29.99 2.75
C LEU A 408 7.19 31.15 2.76
N LYS A 409 8.12 31.18 1.80
CA LYS A 409 9.10 32.26 1.69
C LYS A 409 8.46 33.61 1.32
N GLN A 410 7.52 33.61 0.39
CA GLN A 410 6.86 34.83 -0.10
C GLN A 410 5.94 35.45 0.96
N PHE A 411 5.07 34.65 1.58
CA PHE A 411 4.03 35.16 2.48
C PHE A 411 4.48 35.18 3.94
N CYS A 412 5.30 34.22 4.36
CA CYS A 412 5.65 34.03 5.77
C CYS A 412 7.11 34.39 6.08
N SER A 413 7.96 34.63 5.08
CA SER A 413 9.41 34.78 5.25
C SER A 413 10.08 33.58 5.94
N VAL A 414 9.52 32.38 5.73
CA VAL A 414 10.02 31.10 6.28
C VAL A 414 10.74 30.32 5.18
N GLU A 415 11.87 29.70 5.51
CA GLU A 415 12.60 28.79 4.60
C GLU A 415 12.32 27.34 4.99
N SER A 416 11.93 26.48 4.03
CA SER A 416 11.67 25.07 4.33
C SER A 416 12.93 24.20 4.29
N ASP A 417 13.06 23.27 5.24
CA ASP A 417 14.19 22.34 5.27
C ASP A 417 13.93 21.09 4.41
N LYS A 418 14.35 21.13 3.14
CA LYS A 418 14.12 20.05 2.15
C LYS A 418 14.81 18.72 2.47
N ARG A 419 15.54 18.60 3.58
CA ARG A 419 16.25 17.37 3.96
C ARG A 419 15.34 16.16 4.16
N PHE A 420 14.11 16.38 4.60
CA PHE A 420 13.21 15.30 5.02
C PHE A 420 12.20 14.86 3.95
N GLN A 421 12.15 15.53 2.80
CA GLN A 421 11.23 15.19 1.71
C GLN A 421 11.38 13.74 1.19
N LEU A 422 12.59 13.16 1.28
CA LEU A 422 12.87 11.77 0.89
C LEU A 422 13.25 10.90 2.11
N ALA A 423 12.91 11.33 3.32
CA ALA A 423 13.18 10.58 4.53
C ALA A 423 12.30 9.34 4.66
N ASP A 424 12.73 8.41 5.50
CA ASP A 424 11.92 7.25 5.84
C ASP A 424 10.93 7.61 6.96
N TRP A 425 9.73 8.07 6.58
CA TRP A 425 8.65 8.48 7.50
C TRP A 425 8.06 7.35 8.36
N ARG A 426 8.56 6.12 8.20
CA ARG A 426 8.21 4.97 9.04
C ARG A 426 8.98 4.94 10.36
N ILE A 427 9.99 5.79 10.54
CA ILE A 427 10.82 5.84 11.76
C ILE A 427 9.94 6.20 12.97
N ARG A 428 10.08 5.44 14.07
CA ARG A 428 9.46 5.70 15.38
C ARG A 428 10.46 5.44 16.52
N PRO A 429 10.48 6.29 17.59
CA PRO A 429 9.77 7.56 17.70
C PRO A 429 10.24 8.56 16.62
N LEU A 430 9.37 9.50 16.25
CA LEU A 430 9.70 10.50 15.23
C LEU A 430 10.77 11.47 15.79
N PRO A 431 11.91 11.66 15.11
CA PRO A 431 12.90 12.66 15.54
C PRO A 431 12.29 14.08 15.56
N GLU A 432 12.75 14.92 16.48
CA GLU A 432 12.23 16.29 16.66
C GLU A 432 12.30 17.09 15.34
N GLU A 433 13.39 16.95 14.58
CA GLU A 433 13.56 17.68 13.33
C GLU A 433 12.56 17.24 12.25
N MET A 434 12.16 15.96 12.23
CA MET A 434 11.12 15.46 11.35
C MET A 434 9.73 15.90 11.82
N PHE A 435 9.53 15.99 13.13
CA PHE A 435 8.29 16.47 13.73
C PHE A 435 8.07 17.97 13.41
N GLU A 436 9.09 18.80 13.58
CA GLU A 436 9.04 20.22 13.22
C GLU A 436 8.84 20.44 11.72
N TYR A 437 9.50 19.64 10.87
CA TYR A 437 9.31 19.68 9.43
C TYR A 437 7.85 19.38 9.05
N ALA A 438 7.32 18.24 9.51
CA ALA A 438 5.95 17.83 9.23
C ALA A 438 4.95 18.89 9.68
N ARG A 439 5.15 19.46 10.87
CA ARG A 439 4.32 20.53 11.41
C ARG A 439 4.32 21.77 10.51
N ALA A 440 5.46 22.15 9.96
CA ALA A 440 5.59 23.36 9.15
C ALA A 440 4.79 23.31 7.84
N ASP A 441 4.54 22.12 7.27
CA ASP A 441 3.82 21.97 6.00
C ASP A 441 2.34 22.42 6.08
N THR A 442 1.72 22.33 7.27
CA THR A 442 0.32 22.75 7.50
C THR A 442 0.17 24.02 8.32
N HIS A 443 1.10 24.32 9.23
CA HIS A 443 1.00 25.41 10.19
C HIS A 443 0.70 26.79 9.56
N TYR A 444 1.34 27.09 8.43
CA TYR A 444 1.20 28.38 7.74
C TYR A 444 0.11 28.38 6.66
N LEU A 445 -0.43 27.21 6.33
CA LEU A 445 -1.18 27.00 5.10
C LEU A 445 -2.52 27.75 5.10
N LEU A 446 -3.15 27.91 6.27
CA LEU A 446 -4.39 28.69 6.40
C LEU A 446 -4.19 30.19 6.19
N TYR A 447 -3.05 30.75 6.62
CA TYR A 447 -2.72 32.14 6.32
C TYR A 447 -2.44 32.33 4.83
N ILE A 448 -1.68 31.42 4.22
CA ILE A 448 -1.42 31.40 2.77
C ILE A 448 -2.75 31.30 2.00
N TYR A 449 -3.69 30.48 2.46
CA TYR A 449 -5.03 30.37 1.91
C TYR A 449 -5.77 31.73 1.89
N ASP A 450 -5.75 32.49 2.97
CA ASP A 450 -6.39 33.81 3.00
C ASP A 450 -5.70 34.79 2.04
N CYS A 451 -4.36 34.83 2.06
CA CYS A 451 -3.58 35.69 1.17
C CYS A 451 -3.87 35.40 -0.30
N LEU A 452 -3.82 34.13 -0.71
CA LEU A 452 -4.07 33.72 -2.09
C LEU A 452 -5.51 34.02 -2.51
N ARG A 453 -6.49 33.85 -1.63
CA ARG A 453 -7.88 34.24 -1.91
C ARG A 453 -8.02 35.75 -2.12
N GLY A 454 -7.35 36.56 -1.31
CA GLY A 454 -7.27 38.01 -1.49
C GLY A 454 -6.64 38.39 -2.83
N GLU A 455 -5.48 37.79 -3.16
CA GLU A 455 -4.78 38.03 -4.42
C GLU A 455 -5.58 37.60 -5.65
N LEU A 456 -6.28 36.45 -5.60
CA LEU A 456 -7.11 35.96 -6.70
C LEU A 456 -8.24 36.94 -7.05
N LEU A 457 -8.82 37.57 -6.04
CA LEU A 457 -9.84 38.60 -6.23
C LEU A 457 -9.24 39.89 -6.76
N ASP A 458 -8.11 40.34 -6.21
CA ASP A 458 -7.45 41.56 -6.65
C ASP A 458 -6.94 41.44 -8.11
N PHE A 459 -6.42 40.28 -8.48
CA PHE A 459 -5.97 39.96 -9.84
C PHE A 459 -7.11 40.03 -10.87
N ASN A 460 -8.34 39.69 -10.46
CA ASN A 460 -9.52 39.71 -11.32
C ASN A 460 -10.41 40.95 -11.05
N HIS A 461 -9.83 42.07 -10.61
CA HIS A 461 -10.52 43.34 -10.37
C HIS A 461 -11.74 43.24 -9.41
N GLY A 462 -11.63 42.40 -8.38
CA GLY A 462 -12.68 42.15 -7.39
C GLY A 462 -13.76 41.16 -7.83
N GLN A 463 -13.65 40.57 -9.02
CA GLN A 463 -14.62 39.59 -9.52
C GLN A 463 -14.27 38.17 -9.07
N PRO A 464 -15.24 37.38 -8.56
CA PRO A 464 -14.98 36.06 -8.00
C PRO A 464 -14.70 34.96 -9.03
N GLY A 465 -14.74 35.26 -10.33
CA GLY A 465 -14.62 34.26 -11.41
C GLY A 465 -13.36 33.39 -11.34
N LEU A 466 -12.19 33.99 -11.09
CA LEU A 466 -10.93 33.24 -10.95
C LEU A 466 -10.93 32.38 -9.69
N LEU A 467 -11.44 32.91 -8.58
CA LEU A 467 -11.56 32.19 -7.32
C LEU A 467 -12.52 30.99 -7.43
N GLN A 468 -13.67 31.16 -8.12
CA GLN A 468 -14.58 30.06 -8.44
C GLN A 468 -13.90 28.99 -9.32
N SER A 469 -13.06 29.39 -10.26
CA SER A 469 -12.28 28.45 -11.08
C SER A 469 -11.35 27.58 -10.21
N ILE A 470 -10.74 28.15 -9.16
CA ILE A 470 -9.91 27.38 -8.22
C ILE A 470 -10.74 26.38 -7.44
N TRP A 471 -11.89 26.80 -6.90
CA TRP A 471 -12.81 25.87 -6.22
C TRP A 471 -13.23 24.72 -7.13
N ASN A 472 -13.52 24.99 -8.40
CA ASN A 472 -13.88 23.95 -9.37
C ASN A 472 -12.70 23.00 -9.65
N LYS A 473 -11.46 23.51 -9.76
CA LYS A 473 -10.28 22.64 -9.93
C LYS A 473 -10.00 21.79 -8.69
N SER A 474 -10.14 22.35 -7.49
CA SER A 474 -9.99 21.61 -6.23
C SER A 474 -11.08 20.55 -6.07
N LYS A 475 -12.30 20.84 -6.54
CA LYS A 475 -13.38 19.87 -6.68
C LYS A 475 -12.99 18.72 -7.62
N ASP A 476 -12.44 19.01 -8.80
CA ASP A 476 -11.98 17.99 -9.74
C ASP A 476 -10.88 17.09 -9.15
N ILE A 477 -9.96 17.67 -8.36
CA ILE A 477 -8.93 16.90 -7.63
C ILE A 477 -9.59 15.98 -6.61
N SER A 478 -10.58 16.47 -5.87
CA SER A 478 -11.32 15.70 -4.87
C SER A 478 -12.12 14.53 -5.48
N LEU A 479 -12.48 14.60 -6.77
CA LEU A 479 -13.19 13.56 -7.51
C LEU A 479 -12.29 12.46 -8.06
N LYS A 480 -10.96 12.59 -7.98
CA LYS A 480 -10.05 11.55 -8.47
C LYS A 480 -10.30 10.25 -7.72
N VAL A 481 -10.50 9.18 -8.47
CA VAL A 481 -10.58 7.82 -7.93
C VAL A 481 -9.23 7.17 -8.13
N ASN A 482 -8.76 6.44 -7.11
CA ASN A 482 -7.57 5.62 -7.24
C ASN A 482 -7.85 4.44 -8.19
N TYR A 483 -7.49 4.59 -9.46
CA TYR A 483 -7.44 3.50 -10.41
C TYR A 483 -6.09 2.81 -10.28
N THR A 484 -5.96 1.86 -9.35
CA THR A 484 -4.78 0.99 -9.33
C THR A 484 -4.75 0.17 -10.62
N HIS A 485 -3.97 0.62 -11.61
CA HIS A 485 -3.61 -0.05 -12.85
C HIS A 485 -4.69 -0.94 -13.49
N THR A 486 -5.87 -0.40 -13.76
CA THR A 486 -6.68 -0.89 -14.87
C THR A 486 -6.37 -0.05 -16.10
N ASN A 487 -5.38 -0.49 -16.87
CA ASN A 487 -5.31 -0.14 -18.28
C ASN A 487 -6.49 -0.84 -18.98
N LEU A 488 -7.71 -0.35 -18.75
CA LEU A 488 -8.92 -0.79 -19.46
C LEU A 488 -8.99 -0.18 -20.88
N ALA A 489 -7.99 0.63 -21.27
CA ALA A 489 -7.86 1.22 -22.60
C ALA A 489 -7.17 0.30 -23.63
N SER A 490 -7.21 -1.04 -23.48
CA SER A 490 -6.52 -1.95 -24.42
C SER A 490 -7.23 -3.28 -24.71
N PHE A 491 -8.53 -3.36 -24.45
CA PHE A 491 -9.36 -4.51 -24.89
C PHE A 491 -10.26 -4.18 -26.09
N ASP A 492 -9.84 -3.21 -26.91
CA ASP A 492 -10.26 -3.16 -28.31
C ASP A 492 -9.06 -3.55 -29.17
N VAL A 493 -9.31 -4.48 -30.11
CA VAL A 493 -8.38 -5.19 -31.01
C VAL A 493 -7.75 -6.45 -30.39
N TRP A 494 -8.46 -7.58 -30.49
CA TRP A 494 -8.20 -8.66 -31.45
C TRP A 494 -9.44 -9.55 -31.60
#